data_AF-A0A4Q2D1Z7-F1
#
_entry.id   AF-A0A4Q2D1Z7-F1
#
_cell.length_a   1.000
_cell.length_b   1.000
_cell.length_c   1.000
_cell.angle_alpha   90.00
_cell.angle_beta   90.00
_cell.angle_gamma   90.00
#
_symmetry.space_group_name_H-M   'P 1'
#
loop_
_entity.id
_entity.type
_entity.pdbx_description
1 polymer ?
#
loop_
_entity_poly.entity_id
_entity_poly.type
_entity_poly.pdbx_seq_one_letter_code
_entity_poly.pdbx_strand_id
1 'polypeptide(L)'
;MSPRQFAHDFVSILRQRACQVRDTSLDEVDPVDVASFFEDLMYVTEIVVESDVFRRELSSMSYLYGFASILNTVSIEMKSHAPKDHHLLLDAAYQLAIIAAETRPYHAARNYCELVGGGFWALVIRLLSSVPEGNRHYNRLGLRCLKMLGRYTAYRSVMSSMLVVLLPEESTEGIYDHHDKSFSTWMHGLDYRKDACDDGEKRPILCDNPACLPSSPSRRSPSRPKKCSRCCSMVYCSEKCQKEDWNKLHRLECSELREERSLRKESKTVYHHSTRAFHVAIVENLYNSIVGGAEKLNAESNNRPIRELILTLDCMSPSQRCWLADLDDWEVVHEGATPDYLRPRLWPLIRSYRSGGETDTVRLAEALFPFGDEVVDLVVMLRKKNERWEAVYSVAQYEDDEDAYFSDEDTDEDEDTDEYSTDEGDDGDDGADDTD
;
A
#
# COMPACT_ATOMS: atom_id res chain seq x y z
N MET A 1 5.78 -36.77 -21.23
CA MET A 1 4.98 -35.55 -20.95
C MET A 1 5.94 -34.37 -20.88
N SER A 2 5.63 -33.22 -21.50
CA SER A 2 6.50 -32.04 -21.40
C SER A 2 6.32 -31.39 -20.01
N PRO A 3 7.33 -30.68 -19.46
CA PRO A 3 7.20 -29.98 -18.17
C PRO A 3 6.02 -29.01 -18.15
N ARG A 4 5.75 -28.34 -19.27
CA ARG A 4 4.58 -27.45 -19.42
C ARG A 4 3.25 -28.21 -19.39
N GLN A 5 3.17 -29.35 -20.06
CA GLN A 5 1.95 -30.18 -20.02
C GLN A 5 1.69 -30.68 -18.60
N PHE A 6 2.74 -31.14 -17.90
CA PHE A 6 2.61 -31.55 -16.50
C PHE A 6 2.12 -30.42 -15.61
N ALA A 7 2.71 -29.23 -15.73
CA ALA A 7 2.29 -28.05 -14.97
C ALA A 7 0.84 -27.68 -15.25
N HIS A 8 0.43 -27.67 -16.53
CA HIS A 8 -0.95 -27.42 -16.91
C HIS A 8 -1.91 -28.46 -16.31
N ASP A 9 -1.60 -29.75 -16.43
CA ASP A 9 -2.45 -30.84 -15.92
C ASP A 9 -2.54 -30.78 -14.39
N PHE A 10 -1.43 -30.52 -13.71
CA PHE A 10 -1.37 -30.33 -12.27
C PHE A 10 -2.25 -29.16 -11.82
N VAL A 11 -2.08 -27.97 -12.41
CA VAL A 11 -2.87 -26.78 -12.06
C VAL A 11 -4.35 -26.99 -12.40
N SER A 12 -4.65 -27.68 -13.50
CA SER A 12 -6.02 -28.04 -13.87
C SER A 12 -6.67 -28.94 -12.84
N ILE A 13 -5.94 -29.94 -12.33
CA ILE A 13 -6.42 -30.82 -11.25
C ILE A 13 -6.62 -30.01 -9.97
N LEU A 14 -5.67 -29.15 -9.59
CA LEU A 14 -5.80 -28.31 -8.40
C LEU A 14 -7.05 -27.44 -8.48
N ARG A 15 -7.25 -26.74 -9.61
CA ARG A 15 -8.44 -25.93 -9.84
C ARG A 15 -9.71 -26.77 -9.81
N GLN A 16 -9.70 -27.96 -10.41
CA GLN A 16 -10.86 -28.86 -10.39
C GLN A 16 -11.21 -29.25 -8.95
N ARG A 17 -10.23 -29.59 -8.10
CA ARG A 17 -10.46 -29.89 -6.69
C ARG A 17 -10.99 -28.69 -5.93
N ALA A 18 -10.41 -27.53 -6.17
CA ALA A 18 -10.86 -26.27 -5.59
C ALA A 18 -12.32 -25.96 -5.97
N CYS A 19 -12.70 -26.12 -7.24
CA CYS A 19 -14.09 -25.97 -7.70
C CYS A 19 -15.01 -27.05 -7.12
N GLN A 20 -14.55 -28.31 -6.99
CA GLN A 20 -15.33 -29.38 -6.36
C GLN A 20 -15.68 -29.02 -4.92
N VAL A 21 -14.72 -28.51 -4.14
CA VAL A 21 -14.98 -28.05 -2.77
C VAL A 21 -16.04 -26.94 -2.75
N ARG A 22 -15.93 -25.95 -3.65
CA ARG A 22 -16.90 -24.85 -3.75
C ARG A 22 -18.31 -25.32 -4.12
N ASP A 23 -18.39 -26.30 -5.02
CA ASP A 23 -19.66 -26.76 -5.62
C ASP A 23 -20.29 -27.91 -4.81
N THR A 24 -19.53 -28.54 -3.89
CA THR A 24 -20.06 -29.54 -2.95
C THR A 24 -20.88 -28.81 -1.90
N SER A 25 -22.07 -29.30 -1.57
CA SER A 25 -22.82 -28.72 -0.46
C SER A 25 -21.97 -28.86 0.80
N LEU A 26 -21.70 -27.75 1.48
CA LEU A 26 -21.00 -27.78 2.77
C LEU A 26 -21.85 -28.46 3.86
N ASP A 27 -23.10 -28.83 3.56
CA ASP A 27 -23.88 -29.77 4.37
C ASP A 27 -23.28 -31.20 4.39
N GLU A 28 -22.47 -31.56 3.39
CA GLU A 28 -21.90 -32.91 3.21
C GLU A 28 -20.44 -33.03 3.64
N VAL A 29 -19.73 -31.91 3.84
CA VAL A 29 -18.28 -31.88 4.12
C VAL A 29 -18.00 -30.93 5.28
N ASP A 30 -17.26 -31.40 6.28
CA ASP A 30 -16.84 -30.58 7.41
C ASP A 30 -15.98 -29.40 6.91
N PRO A 31 -16.34 -28.14 7.19
CA PRO A 31 -15.53 -26.97 6.84
C PRO A 31 -14.10 -27.03 7.39
N VAL A 32 -13.86 -27.73 8.50
CA VAL A 32 -12.53 -27.95 9.07
C VAL A 32 -11.66 -28.82 8.14
N ASP A 33 -12.22 -29.89 7.58
CA ASP A 33 -11.52 -30.75 6.61
C ASP A 33 -11.18 -29.95 5.34
N VAL A 34 -12.08 -29.06 4.92
CA VAL A 34 -11.83 -28.15 3.80
C VAL A 34 -10.69 -27.19 4.12
N ALA A 35 -10.69 -26.55 5.29
CA ALA A 35 -9.63 -25.63 5.70
C ALA A 35 -8.25 -26.32 5.73
N SER A 36 -8.18 -27.52 6.31
CA SER A 36 -6.97 -28.34 6.34
C SER A 36 -6.48 -28.73 4.93
N PHE A 37 -7.40 -29.12 4.04
CA PHE A 37 -7.05 -29.36 2.64
C PHE A 37 -6.47 -28.11 1.96
N PHE A 38 -6.96 -26.92 2.28
CA PHE A 38 -6.43 -25.67 1.73
C PHE A 38 -5.04 -25.33 2.26
N GLU A 39 -4.75 -25.62 3.53
CA GLU A 39 -3.41 -25.48 4.10
C GLU A 39 -2.40 -26.33 3.35
N ASP A 40 -2.69 -27.63 3.16
CA ASP A 40 -1.86 -28.55 2.36
C ASP A 40 -1.69 -28.04 0.92
N LEU A 41 -2.77 -27.51 0.34
CA LEU A 41 -2.74 -26.95 -1.01
C LEU A 41 -1.89 -25.69 -1.10
N MET A 42 -1.91 -24.81 -0.10
CA MET A 42 -1.06 -23.61 -0.06
C MET A 42 0.40 -24.00 0.07
N TYR A 43 0.73 -24.95 0.95
CA TYR A 43 2.09 -25.46 1.09
C TYR A 43 2.64 -26.03 -0.22
N VAL A 44 1.85 -26.85 -0.92
CA VAL A 44 2.25 -27.36 -2.24
C VAL A 44 2.37 -26.23 -3.26
N THR A 45 1.48 -25.24 -3.19
CA THR A 45 1.51 -24.06 -4.08
C THR A 45 2.80 -23.27 -3.90
N GLU A 46 3.20 -22.99 -2.66
CA GLU A 46 4.44 -22.31 -2.29
C GLU A 46 5.65 -22.97 -2.94
N ILE A 47 5.75 -24.30 -2.85
CA ILE A 47 6.84 -25.07 -3.48
C ILE A 47 6.80 -24.94 -5.01
N VAL A 48 5.63 -25.08 -5.64
CA VAL A 48 5.58 -25.08 -7.12
C VAL A 48 5.70 -23.68 -7.72
N VAL A 49 5.33 -22.61 -6.99
CA VAL A 49 5.46 -21.23 -7.50
C VAL A 49 6.90 -20.79 -7.63
N GLU A 50 7.87 -21.48 -7.03
CA GLU A 50 9.30 -21.26 -7.31
C GLU A 50 9.65 -21.52 -8.78
N SER A 51 8.94 -22.44 -9.43
CA SER A 51 9.14 -22.77 -10.84
C SER A 51 8.44 -21.78 -11.77
N ASP A 52 9.22 -21.11 -12.63
CA ASP A 52 8.70 -20.18 -13.65
C ASP A 52 7.64 -20.81 -14.57
N VAL A 53 7.71 -22.12 -14.83
CA VAL A 53 6.74 -22.82 -15.69
C VAL A 53 5.41 -22.96 -14.96
N PHE A 54 5.42 -23.49 -13.74
CA PHE A 54 4.22 -23.65 -12.92
C PHE A 54 3.58 -22.30 -12.61
N ARG A 55 4.38 -21.31 -12.20
CA ARG A 55 3.90 -19.96 -11.92
C ARG A 55 3.16 -19.36 -13.11
N ARG A 56 3.69 -19.47 -14.33
CA ARG A 56 3.01 -18.96 -15.53
C ARG A 56 1.68 -19.65 -15.79
N GLU A 57 1.62 -20.97 -15.64
CA GLU A 57 0.38 -21.72 -15.83
C GLU A 57 -0.64 -21.38 -14.71
N LEU A 58 -0.21 -21.33 -13.43
CA LEU A 58 -1.02 -20.86 -12.29
C LEU A 58 -1.58 -19.45 -12.52
N SER A 59 -0.73 -18.48 -12.88
CA SER A 59 -1.15 -17.11 -13.17
C SER A 59 -2.05 -17.00 -14.41
N SER A 60 -1.95 -17.92 -15.37
CA SER A 60 -2.85 -17.95 -16.53
C SER A 60 -4.27 -18.40 -16.16
N MET A 61 -4.41 -19.09 -15.02
CA MET A 61 -5.66 -19.63 -14.51
C MET A 61 -6.26 -18.81 -13.36
N SER A 62 -5.63 -17.67 -13.01
CA SER A 62 -6.03 -16.81 -11.90
C SER A 62 -6.21 -17.59 -10.59
N TYR A 63 -5.22 -18.43 -10.27
CA TYR A 63 -5.29 -19.35 -9.12
C TYR A 63 -5.54 -18.62 -7.79
N LEU A 64 -4.95 -17.42 -7.58
CA LEU A 64 -5.14 -16.62 -6.38
C LEU A 64 -6.60 -16.18 -6.20
N TYR A 65 -7.24 -15.75 -7.29
CA TYR A 65 -8.69 -15.46 -7.28
C TYR A 65 -9.49 -16.69 -6.86
N GLY A 66 -9.15 -17.86 -7.44
CA GLY A 66 -9.82 -19.13 -7.12
C GLY A 66 -9.68 -19.52 -5.65
N PHE A 67 -8.46 -19.46 -5.10
CA PHE A 67 -8.18 -19.78 -3.71
C PHE A 67 -8.86 -18.82 -2.75
N ALA A 68 -8.73 -17.51 -2.97
CA ALA A 68 -9.43 -16.50 -2.17
C ALA A 68 -10.95 -16.67 -2.21
N SER A 69 -11.51 -16.98 -3.38
CA SER A 69 -12.95 -17.23 -3.54
C SER A 69 -13.43 -18.40 -2.71
N ILE A 70 -12.66 -19.48 -2.63
CA ILE A 70 -13.09 -20.67 -1.90
C ILE A 70 -12.96 -20.45 -0.40
N LEU A 71 -11.84 -19.91 0.07
CA LEU A 71 -11.68 -19.54 1.48
C LEU A 71 -12.79 -18.58 1.92
N ASN A 72 -13.13 -17.58 1.09
CA ASN A 72 -14.24 -16.69 1.35
C ASN A 72 -15.59 -17.44 1.44
N THR A 73 -15.88 -18.38 0.53
CA THR A 73 -17.09 -19.22 0.61
C THR A 73 -17.13 -20.05 1.89
N VAL A 74 -16.04 -20.75 2.22
CA VAL A 74 -15.95 -21.61 3.43
C VAL A 74 -16.16 -20.77 4.69
N SER A 75 -15.55 -19.59 4.77
CA SER A 75 -15.73 -18.71 5.93
C SER A 75 -17.16 -18.18 6.10
N ILE A 76 -17.99 -18.15 5.06
CA ILE A 76 -19.42 -17.81 5.18
C ILE A 76 -20.17 -18.93 5.90
N GLU A 77 -19.93 -20.18 5.52
CA GLU A 77 -20.59 -21.34 6.15
C GLU A 77 -20.09 -21.61 7.57
N MET A 78 -18.81 -21.30 7.84
CA MET A 78 -18.23 -21.41 9.17
C MET A 78 -18.79 -20.41 10.20
N LYS A 79 -19.69 -19.49 9.82
CA LYS A 79 -20.39 -18.61 10.78
C LYS A 79 -21.14 -19.40 11.88
N SER A 80 -21.58 -20.62 11.56
CA SER A 80 -22.31 -21.50 12.50
C SER A 80 -21.39 -22.36 13.39
N HIS A 81 -20.09 -22.37 13.12
CA HIS A 81 -19.11 -23.23 13.79
C HIS A 81 -18.45 -22.52 14.99
N ALA A 82 -17.75 -23.29 15.82
CA ALA A 82 -17.10 -22.74 17.00
C ALA A 82 -15.95 -21.77 16.58
N PRO A 83 -15.79 -20.62 17.25
CA PRO A 83 -14.73 -19.64 16.92
C PRO A 83 -13.32 -20.23 16.91
N LYS A 84 -13.12 -21.30 17.70
CA LYS A 84 -11.86 -22.02 17.76
C LYS A 84 -11.42 -22.63 16.43
N ASP A 85 -12.28 -22.77 15.41
CA ASP A 85 -11.91 -23.38 14.14
C ASP A 85 -11.59 -22.33 13.06
N HIS A 86 -11.91 -21.04 13.30
CA HIS A 86 -11.65 -19.94 12.34
C HIS A 86 -10.15 -19.65 12.14
N HIS A 87 -9.29 -20.10 13.05
CA HIS A 87 -7.85 -19.91 12.91
C HIS A 87 -7.24 -20.59 11.70
N LEU A 88 -7.70 -21.80 11.36
CA LEU A 88 -7.20 -22.54 10.20
C LEU A 88 -7.41 -21.75 8.90
N LEU A 89 -8.55 -21.07 8.79
CA LEU A 89 -8.82 -20.19 7.65
C LEU A 89 -7.97 -18.93 7.67
N LEU A 90 -7.64 -18.40 8.84
CA LEU A 90 -6.81 -17.23 8.95
C LEU A 90 -5.35 -17.53 8.62
N ASP A 91 -4.83 -18.68 9.03
CA ASP A 91 -3.51 -19.18 8.65
C ASP A 91 -3.45 -19.38 7.14
N ALA A 92 -4.46 -20.04 6.54
CA ALA A 92 -4.55 -20.20 5.09
C ALA A 92 -4.64 -18.84 4.35
N ALA A 93 -5.39 -17.87 4.88
CA ALA A 93 -5.48 -16.52 4.32
C ALA A 93 -4.14 -15.78 4.42
N TYR A 94 -3.42 -15.93 5.53
CA TYR A 94 -2.10 -15.33 5.73
C TYR A 94 -1.07 -15.92 4.77
N GLN A 95 -1.01 -17.24 4.64
CA GLN A 95 -0.15 -17.91 3.66
C GLN A 95 -0.46 -17.47 2.23
N LEU A 96 -1.74 -17.31 1.89
CA LEU A 96 -2.13 -16.82 0.58
C LEU A 96 -1.69 -15.36 0.33
N ALA A 97 -1.69 -14.52 1.36
CA ALA A 97 -1.14 -13.16 1.30
C ALA A 97 0.38 -13.16 1.10
N ILE A 98 1.11 -14.04 1.80
CA ILE A 98 2.56 -14.24 1.63
C ILE A 98 2.87 -14.64 0.19
N ILE A 99 2.23 -15.69 -0.32
CA ILE A 99 2.40 -16.14 -1.71
C ILE A 99 2.14 -14.98 -2.68
N ALA A 100 1.08 -14.20 -2.46
CA ALA A 100 0.76 -13.06 -3.33
C ALA A 100 1.85 -11.98 -3.33
N ALA A 101 2.51 -11.73 -2.20
CA ALA A 101 3.59 -10.76 -2.06
C ALA A 101 4.93 -11.28 -2.64
N GLU A 102 5.28 -12.54 -2.37
CA GLU A 102 6.61 -13.12 -2.63
C GLU A 102 6.80 -13.67 -4.05
N THR A 103 5.74 -13.83 -4.84
CA THR A 103 5.77 -14.43 -6.20
C THR A 103 6.45 -13.52 -7.27
N ARG A 104 7.44 -12.71 -6.86
CA ARG A 104 8.09 -11.57 -7.50
C ARG A 104 7.34 -10.26 -7.26
N PRO A 105 7.93 -9.28 -6.57
CA PRO A 105 7.19 -8.09 -6.11
C PRO A 105 6.57 -7.23 -7.22
N TYR A 106 7.11 -7.24 -8.44
CA TYR A 106 6.48 -6.56 -9.58
C TYR A 106 5.14 -7.19 -10.03
N HIS A 107 4.82 -8.41 -9.60
CA HIS A 107 3.51 -9.04 -9.81
C HIS A 107 2.55 -8.85 -8.62
N ALA A 108 3.03 -8.41 -7.47
CA ALA A 108 2.24 -8.38 -6.25
C ALA A 108 0.97 -7.54 -6.37
N ALA A 109 1.03 -6.36 -6.99
CA ALA A 109 -0.18 -5.55 -7.24
C ALA A 109 -1.24 -6.28 -8.09
N ARG A 110 -0.83 -7.10 -9.07
CA ARG A 110 -1.76 -7.94 -9.83
C ARG A 110 -2.30 -9.07 -8.95
N ASN A 111 -1.43 -9.74 -8.20
CA ASN A 111 -1.79 -10.84 -7.31
C ASN A 111 -2.83 -10.40 -6.27
N TYR A 112 -2.61 -9.26 -5.61
CA TYR A 112 -3.57 -8.67 -4.68
C TYR A 112 -4.87 -8.23 -5.35
N CYS A 113 -4.83 -7.78 -6.60
CA CYS A 113 -6.04 -7.53 -7.37
C CYS A 113 -6.85 -8.83 -7.58
N GLU A 114 -6.18 -9.95 -7.86
CA GLU A 114 -6.84 -11.27 -7.97
C GLU A 114 -7.40 -11.74 -6.62
N LEU A 115 -6.65 -11.58 -5.52
CA LEU A 115 -7.12 -11.90 -4.17
C LEU A 115 -8.37 -11.11 -3.79
N VAL A 116 -8.33 -9.79 -3.95
CA VAL A 116 -9.47 -8.91 -3.66
C VAL A 116 -10.67 -9.30 -4.52
N GLY A 117 -10.47 -9.55 -5.82
CA GLY A 117 -11.53 -10.02 -6.71
C GLY A 117 -12.17 -11.33 -6.23
N GLY A 118 -11.39 -12.22 -5.61
CA GLY A 118 -11.86 -13.45 -4.98
C GLY A 118 -12.53 -13.24 -3.61
N GLY A 119 -12.68 -12.00 -3.11
CA GLY A 119 -13.29 -11.73 -1.82
C GLY A 119 -12.35 -11.88 -0.62
N PHE A 120 -11.03 -11.88 -0.84
CA PHE A 120 -10.03 -11.93 0.24
C PHE A 120 -10.23 -10.86 1.32
N TRP A 121 -10.58 -9.64 0.90
CA TRP A 121 -10.88 -8.54 1.82
C TRP A 121 -12.06 -8.86 2.75
N ALA A 122 -13.18 -9.34 2.20
CA ALA A 122 -14.33 -9.74 3.01
C ALA A 122 -14.05 -10.96 3.90
N LEU A 123 -13.23 -11.90 3.42
CA LEU A 123 -12.73 -13.04 4.18
C LEU A 123 -11.99 -12.59 5.44
N VAL A 124 -10.95 -11.76 5.30
CA VAL A 124 -10.11 -11.34 6.44
C VAL A 124 -10.95 -10.57 7.46
N ILE A 125 -11.85 -9.69 6.99
CA ILE A 125 -12.76 -8.93 7.87
C ILE A 125 -13.70 -9.85 8.64
N ARG A 126 -14.31 -10.84 7.97
CA ARG A 126 -15.17 -11.81 8.64
C ARG A 126 -14.42 -12.62 9.70
N LEU A 127 -13.21 -13.08 9.37
CA LEU A 127 -12.40 -13.86 10.30
C LEU A 127 -12.00 -13.02 11.51
N LEU A 128 -11.46 -11.81 11.31
CA LEU A 128 -11.12 -10.89 12.40
C LEU A 128 -12.30 -10.57 13.31
N SER A 129 -13.49 -10.35 12.75
CA SER A 129 -14.72 -10.11 13.55
C SER A 129 -15.15 -11.31 14.40
N SER A 130 -14.63 -12.50 14.11
CA SER A 130 -14.99 -13.74 14.80
C SER A 130 -13.92 -14.23 15.79
N VAL A 131 -12.71 -13.64 15.79
CA VAL A 131 -11.63 -14.03 16.71
C VAL A 131 -11.95 -13.50 18.12
N PRO A 132 -11.95 -14.36 19.16
CA PRO A 132 -12.14 -13.90 20.53
C PRO A 132 -11.03 -12.93 20.98
N GLU A 133 -11.37 -11.90 21.74
CA GLU A 133 -10.44 -10.85 22.21
C GLU A 133 -9.16 -11.41 22.89
N GLY A 134 -9.28 -12.53 23.61
CA GLY A 134 -8.16 -13.18 24.29
C GLY A 134 -7.13 -13.83 23.35
N ASN A 135 -7.42 -13.95 22.04
CA ASN A 135 -6.53 -14.63 21.10
C ASN A 135 -5.61 -13.64 20.35
N ARG A 136 -4.61 -13.12 21.07
CA ARG A 136 -3.63 -12.15 20.56
C ARG A 136 -2.95 -12.62 19.26
N HIS A 137 -2.66 -13.93 19.14
CA HIS A 137 -1.96 -14.48 17.97
C HIS A 137 -2.76 -14.31 16.67
N TYR A 138 -4.03 -14.73 16.64
CA TYR A 138 -4.85 -14.62 15.43
C TYR A 138 -5.25 -13.18 15.12
N ASN A 139 -5.45 -12.33 16.14
CA ASN A 139 -5.63 -10.90 15.92
C ASN A 139 -4.43 -10.28 15.18
N ARG A 140 -3.20 -10.61 15.60
CA ARG A 140 -1.98 -10.17 14.90
C ARG A 140 -1.92 -10.70 13.46
N LEU A 141 -2.24 -11.97 13.23
CA LEU A 141 -2.25 -12.56 11.88
C LEU A 141 -3.24 -11.86 10.94
N GLY A 142 -4.47 -11.61 11.39
CA GLY A 142 -5.46 -10.90 10.58
C GLY A 142 -5.06 -9.45 10.32
N LEU A 143 -4.53 -8.74 11.33
CA LEU A 143 -4.01 -7.38 11.15
C LEU A 143 -2.81 -7.36 10.20
N ARG A 144 -1.94 -8.37 10.20
CA ARG A 144 -0.85 -8.53 9.22
C ARG A 144 -1.41 -8.71 7.81
N CYS A 145 -2.44 -9.54 7.63
CA CYS A 145 -3.12 -9.67 6.33
C CYS A 145 -3.65 -8.32 5.84
N LEU A 146 -4.26 -7.53 6.73
CA LEU A 146 -4.75 -6.19 6.40
C LEU A 146 -3.61 -5.21 6.08
N LYS A 147 -2.51 -5.23 6.84
CA LYS A 147 -1.31 -4.41 6.57
C LYS A 147 -0.76 -4.71 5.18
N MET A 148 -0.58 -5.99 4.85
CA MET A 148 -0.10 -6.43 3.54
C MET A 148 -1.05 -6.03 2.41
N LEU A 149 -2.37 -6.26 2.54
CA LEU A 149 -3.35 -5.78 1.56
C LEU A 149 -3.29 -4.26 1.40
N GLY A 150 -3.22 -3.54 2.53
CA GLY A 150 -3.10 -2.10 2.63
C GLY A 150 -1.92 -1.54 1.84
N ARG A 151 -0.73 -2.17 1.90
CA ARG A 151 0.45 -1.78 1.09
C ARG A 151 0.08 -1.69 -0.38
N TYR A 152 -0.66 -2.67 -0.91
CA TYR A 152 -1.02 -2.72 -2.32
C TYR A 152 -2.26 -1.91 -2.72
N THR A 153 -2.98 -1.29 -1.79
CA THR A 153 -4.07 -0.35 -2.16
C THR A 153 -3.55 0.97 -2.74
N ALA A 154 -2.23 1.21 -2.69
CA ALA A 154 -1.54 2.27 -3.43
C ALA A 154 -1.61 2.05 -4.96
N TYR A 155 -1.99 0.86 -5.41
CA TYR A 155 -2.23 0.55 -6.81
C TYR A 155 -3.71 0.69 -7.15
N ARG A 156 -3.99 1.53 -8.15
CA ARG A 156 -5.37 1.78 -8.61
C ARG A 156 -6.13 0.50 -8.97
N SER A 157 -5.47 -0.51 -9.54
CA SER A 157 -6.12 -1.77 -9.92
C SER A 157 -6.65 -2.51 -8.69
N VAL A 158 -5.85 -2.59 -7.62
CA VAL A 158 -6.26 -3.22 -6.36
C VAL A 158 -7.39 -2.42 -5.75
N MET A 159 -7.26 -1.10 -5.66
CA MET A 159 -8.32 -0.24 -5.13
C MET A 159 -9.62 -0.37 -5.90
N SER A 160 -9.57 -0.33 -7.24
CA SER A 160 -10.76 -0.49 -8.09
C SER A 160 -11.43 -1.84 -7.86
N SER A 161 -10.65 -2.90 -7.62
CA SER A 161 -11.17 -4.21 -7.26
C SER A 161 -11.79 -4.23 -5.86
N MET A 162 -11.28 -3.46 -4.91
CA MET A 162 -11.84 -3.38 -3.55
C MET A 162 -13.18 -2.67 -3.54
N LEU A 163 -13.34 -1.61 -4.35
CA LEU A 163 -14.58 -0.82 -4.41
C LEU A 163 -15.80 -1.60 -4.92
N VAL A 164 -15.59 -2.74 -5.58
CA VAL A 164 -16.68 -3.62 -6.04
C VAL A 164 -16.98 -4.77 -5.06
N VAL A 165 -16.14 -4.97 -4.03
CA VAL A 165 -16.35 -6.01 -3.02
C VAL A 165 -17.23 -5.45 -1.91
N LEU A 166 -18.39 -6.08 -1.70
CA LEU A 166 -19.28 -5.74 -0.60
C LEU A 166 -18.75 -6.36 0.70
N LEU A 167 -18.60 -5.52 1.72
CA LEU A 167 -18.32 -5.96 3.08
C LEU A 167 -19.62 -6.35 3.79
N PRO A 168 -19.65 -7.43 4.59
CA PRO A 168 -20.76 -7.70 5.48
C PRO A 168 -20.82 -6.65 6.60
N GLU A 169 -21.94 -5.92 6.73
CA GLU A 169 -22.13 -4.86 7.73
C GLU A 169 -21.87 -5.38 9.16
N GLU A 170 -22.44 -6.55 9.50
CA GLU A 170 -22.25 -7.22 10.80
C GLU A 170 -20.77 -7.46 11.14
N SER A 171 -19.96 -7.84 10.15
CA SER A 171 -18.53 -8.11 10.37
C SER A 171 -17.74 -6.82 10.55
N THR A 172 -18.14 -5.72 9.92
CA THR A 172 -17.46 -4.44 10.09
C THR A 172 -17.66 -3.87 11.49
N GLU A 173 -18.88 -3.96 12.04
CA GLU A 173 -19.18 -3.49 13.39
C GLU A 173 -18.36 -4.24 14.45
N GLY A 174 -18.29 -5.58 14.36
CA GLY A 174 -17.52 -6.39 15.31
C GLY A 174 -16.02 -6.08 15.35
N ILE A 175 -15.41 -5.67 14.23
CA ILE A 175 -13.99 -5.29 14.24
C ILE A 175 -13.78 -3.94 14.94
N TYR A 176 -14.69 -2.98 14.77
CA TYR A 176 -14.56 -1.70 15.47
C TYR A 176 -14.59 -1.90 16.98
N ASP A 177 -15.39 -2.83 17.49
CA ASP A 177 -15.44 -3.13 18.92
C ASP A 177 -14.12 -3.73 19.44
N HIS A 178 -13.46 -4.61 18.67
CA HIS A 178 -12.28 -5.36 19.13
C HIS A 178 -10.93 -4.76 18.75
N HIS A 179 -10.87 -3.95 17.69
CA HIS A 179 -9.63 -3.46 17.07
C HIS A 179 -9.66 -1.96 16.73
N ASP A 180 -10.54 -1.21 17.41
CA ASP A 180 -10.93 0.16 17.05
C ASP A 180 -9.77 0.99 16.50
N LYS A 181 -8.70 1.21 17.26
CA LYS A 181 -7.62 2.13 16.86
C LYS A 181 -6.91 1.70 15.58
N SER A 182 -6.42 0.47 15.51
CA SER A 182 -5.63 -0.01 14.36
C SER A 182 -6.48 -0.15 13.11
N PHE A 183 -7.70 -0.67 13.27
CA PHE A 183 -8.63 -0.84 12.16
C PHE A 183 -9.17 0.51 11.66
N SER A 184 -9.58 1.41 12.56
CA SER A 184 -10.02 2.77 12.20
C SER A 184 -8.91 3.54 11.48
N THR A 185 -7.66 3.46 11.95
CA THR A 185 -6.51 4.08 11.27
C THR A 185 -6.33 3.51 9.86
N TRP A 186 -6.44 2.19 9.71
CA TRP A 186 -6.36 1.52 8.41
C TRP A 186 -7.48 1.96 7.46
N MET A 187 -8.72 2.04 7.96
CA MET A 187 -9.91 2.44 7.19
C MET A 187 -9.82 3.91 6.75
N HIS A 188 -9.39 4.82 7.63
CA HIS A 188 -9.13 6.20 7.26
C HIS A 188 -8.11 6.31 6.11
N GLY A 189 -7.02 5.53 6.19
CA GLY A 189 -6.04 5.45 5.11
C GLY A 189 -6.60 4.97 3.78
N LEU A 190 -7.52 4.01 3.84
CA LEU A 190 -8.23 3.49 2.67
C LEU A 190 -9.15 4.54 2.04
N ASP A 191 -9.85 5.33 2.85
CA ASP A 191 -10.78 6.36 2.36
C ASP A 191 -10.06 7.40 1.49
N TYR A 192 -8.87 7.87 1.89
CA TYR A 192 -8.10 8.81 1.06
C TYR A 192 -7.71 8.23 -0.31
N ARG A 193 -7.38 6.93 -0.33
CA ARG A 193 -7.01 6.20 -1.55
C ARG A 193 -8.24 5.92 -2.42
N LYS A 194 -9.40 5.67 -1.80
CA LYS A 194 -10.71 5.55 -2.47
C LYS A 194 -11.10 6.86 -3.13
N ASP A 195 -11.02 7.98 -2.43
CA ASP A 195 -11.31 9.31 -2.98
C ASP A 195 -10.43 9.59 -4.22
N ALA A 196 -9.14 9.24 -4.16
CA ALA A 196 -8.21 9.37 -5.29
C ALA A 196 -8.59 8.44 -6.47
N CYS A 197 -9.27 7.33 -6.20
CA CYS A 197 -9.74 6.39 -7.21
C CYS A 197 -11.02 6.90 -7.90
N ASP A 198 -11.98 7.38 -7.09
CA ASP A 198 -13.32 7.80 -7.50
C ASP A 198 -13.35 9.13 -8.25
N ASP A 199 -12.31 9.97 -8.11
CA ASP A 199 -12.13 11.24 -8.83
C ASP A 199 -11.87 11.07 -10.35
N GLY A 200 -12.55 10.13 -11.02
CA GLY A 200 -12.40 9.76 -12.43
C GLY A 200 -12.46 10.92 -13.43
N GLU A 201 -13.09 12.04 -13.06
CA GLU A 201 -13.13 13.28 -13.86
C GLU A 201 -12.03 14.29 -13.51
N LYS A 202 -11.41 14.20 -12.32
CA LYS A 202 -10.47 15.18 -11.76
C LYS A 202 -9.04 14.66 -11.60
N ARG A 203 -8.63 13.69 -12.43
CA ARG A 203 -7.24 13.21 -12.36
C ARG A 203 -6.25 14.37 -12.55
N PRO A 204 -5.21 14.46 -11.71
CA PRO A 204 -4.22 15.52 -11.84
C PRO A 204 -3.58 15.45 -13.23
N ILE A 205 -3.62 16.58 -13.95
CA ILE A 205 -2.97 16.69 -15.25
C ILE A 205 -1.48 16.93 -15.00
N LEU A 206 -0.71 15.85 -15.07
CA LEU A 206 0.73 15.90 -14.93
C LEU A 206 1.39 16.57 -16.15
N CYS A 207 2.38 17.41 -15.89
CA CYS A 207 3.25 17.99 -16.90
C CYS A 207 4.67 18.12 -16.32
N ASP A 208 5.63 17.44 -16.94
CA ASP A 208 7.02 17.44 -16.48
C ASP A 208 7.80 18.67 -16.94
N ASN A 209 7.21 19.59 -17.71
CA ASN A 209 7.85 20.87 -18.00
C ASN A 209 7.73 21.79 -16.76
N PRO A 210 8.84 22.13 -16.07
CA PRO A 210 8.80 22.98 -14.87
C PRO A 210 8.35 24.42 -15.17
N ALA A 211 8.40 24.88 -16.43
CA ALA A 211 7.84 26.16 -16.83
C ALA A 211 6.32 26.13 -17.07
N CYS A 212 5.68 24.95 -17.01
CA CYS A 212 4.23 24.78 -17.19
C CYS A 212 3.42 25.13 -15.92
N LEU A 213 4.02 25.85 -14.97
CA LEU A 213 3.35 26.30 -13.74
C LEU A 213 2.11 27.15 -14.07
N PRO A 214 1.10 27.16 -13.18
CA PRO A 214 -0.31 27.39 -13.53
C PRO A 214 -0.71 28.83 -13.83
N SER A 215 0.20 29.71 -14.26
CA SER A 215 -0.11 31.10 -14.59
C SER A 215 -1.16 31.24 -15.71
N SER A 216 -1.57 30.15 -16.36
CA SER A 216 -2.68 30.14 -17.30
C SER A 216 -3.93 29.47 -16.71
N PRO A 217 -5.02 30.21 -16.45
CA PRO A 217 -6.35 29.66 -16.12
C PRO A 217 -6.96 28.80 -17.26
N SER A 218 -6.19 28.54 -18.33
CA SER A 218 -6.58 27.77 -19.50
C SER A 218 -5.98 26.37 -19.57
N ARG A 219 -5.59 25.75 -18.44
CA ARG A 219 -5.43 24.28 -18.36
C ARG A 219 -6.80 23.60 -18.56
N ARG A 220 -7.38 23.75 -19.76
CA ARG A 220 -8.40 22.86 -20.27
C ARG A 220 -7.72 21.51 -20.35
N SER A 221 -8.31 20.50 -19.74
CA SER A 221 -7.85 19.12 -19.81
C SER A 221 -7.51 18.80 -21.26
N PRO A 222 -6.22 18.67 -21.63
CA PRO A 222 -5.89 18.28 -22.98
C PRO A 222 -6.56 16.93 -23.21
N SER A 223 -7.20 16.76 -24.36
CA SER A 223 -7.98 15.53 -24.63
C SER A 223 -7.14 14.27 -24.43
N ARG A 224 -5.80 14.36 -24.57
CA ARG A 224 -4.82 13.35 -24.15
C ARG A 224 -3.46 13.97 -23.78
N PRO A 225 -2.83 13.57 -22.65
CA PRO A 225 -1.46 13.96 -22.35
C PRO A 225 -0.48 13.42 -23.41
N LYS A 226 0.57 14.19 -23.69
CA LYS A 226 1.64 13.82 -24.63
C LYS A 226 2.77 13.16 -23.86
N LYS A 227 3.34 12.09 -24.41
CA LYS A 227 4.51 11.42 -23.84
C LYS A 227 5.69 11.62 -24.78
N CYS A 228 6.89 11.72 -24.23
CA CYS A 228 8.08 11.64 -25.07
C CYS A 228 8.10 10.28 -25.80
N SER A 229 8.29 10.28 -27.13
CA SER A 229 8.27 9.04 -27.92
C SER A 229 9.51 8.18 -27.74
N ARG A 230 10.59 8.74 -27.17
CA ARG A 230 11.86 8.04 -26.94
C ARG A 230 11.89 7.40 -25.57
N CYS A 231 11.99 8.19 -24.50
CA CYS A 231 12.01 7.64 -23.16
C CYS A 231 10.61 7.19 -22.70
N CYS A 232 9.52 7.85 -23.10
CA CYS A 232 8.18 7.69 -22.51
C CYS A 232 8.10 7.78 -20.97
N SER A 233 9.14 8.30 -20.31
CA SER A 233 9.15 8.58 -18.87
C SER A 233 8.61 9.98 -18.56
N MET A 234 8.55 10.86 -19.56
CA MET A 234 8.06 12.23 -19.44
C MET A 234 6.70 12.42 -20.09
N VAL A 235 5.83 13.15 -19.39
CA VAL A 235 4.47 13.51 -19.79
C VAL A 235 4.29 15.02 -19.83
N TYR A 236 3.54 15.50 -20.82
CA TYR A 236 3.29 16.91 -21.06
C TYR A 236 1.80 17.15 -21.32
N CYS A 237 1.28 18.26 -20.82
CA CYS A 237 -0.08 18.67 -21.11
C CYS A 237 -0.26 19.16 -22.56
N SER A 238 0.82 19.53 -23.26
CA SER A 238 0.77 20.02 -24.64
C SER A 238 2.09 19.80 -25.39
N GLU A 239 2.04 19.86 -26.73
CA GLU A 239 3.24 19.83 -27.57
C GLU A 239 4.13 21.07 -27.35
N LYS A 240 3.52 22.22 -27.03
CA LYS A 240 4.26 23.44 -26.67
C LYS A 240 5.12 23.18 -25.43
N CYS A 241 4.53 22.62 -24.37
CA CYS A 241 5.28 22.31 -23.15
C CYS A 241 6.38 21.28 -23.40
N GLN A 242 6.13 20.27 -24.24
CA GLN A 242 7.15 19.30 -24.64
C GLN A 242 8.32 19.96 -25.37
N LYS A 243 8.06 20.84 -26.35
CA LYS A 243 9.11 21.54 -27.12
C LYS A 243 9.95 22.48 -26.24
N GLU A 244 9.29 23.21 -25.35
CA GLU A 244 9.97 24.11 -24.41
C GLU A 244 10.90 23.34 -23.47
N ASP A 245 10.40 22.25 -22.88
CA ASP A 245 11.20 21.40 -21.99
C ASP A 245 12.32 20.69 -22.74
N TRP A 246 12.06 20.19 -23.96
CA TRP A 246 13.08 19.59 -24.82
C TRP A 246 14.28 20.51 -25.06
N ASN A 247 14.00 21.77 -25.39
CA ASN A 247 15.05 22.74 -25.69
C ASN A 247 15.84 23.18 -24.46
N LYS A 248 15.21 23.19 -23.28
CA LYS A 248 15.81 23.66 -22.04
C LYS A 248 16.52 22.57 -21.27
N LEU A 249 15.90 21.40 -21.17
CA LEU A 249 16.29 20.39 -20.18
C LEU A 249 16.19 18.96 -20.71
N HIS A 250 15.00 18.50 -21.11
CA HIS A 250 14.75 17.08 -21.35
C HIS A 250 15.66 16.43 -22.39
N ARG A 251 16.16 17.18 -23.39
CA ARG A 251 17.12 16.64 -24.37
C ARG A 251 18.37 16.04 -23.71
N LEU A 252 18.80 16.60 -22.57
CA LEU A 252 19.99 16.16 -21.83
C LEU A 252 19.74 14.93 -20.97
N GLU A 253 18.49 14.63 -20.62
CA GLU A 253 18.10 13.55 -19.71
C GLU A 253 17.46 12.37 -20.46
N CYS A 254 17.07 12.59 -21.73
CA CYS A 254 16.25 11.65 -22.48
C CYS A 254 16.95 10.32 -22.74
N SER A 255 18.29 10.33 -22.79
CA SER A 255 19.08 9.11 -23.03
C SER A 255 19.05 8.20 -21.80
N GLU A 256 19.34 8.77 -20.64
CA GLU A 256 19.39 8.14 -19.32
C GLU A 256 17.99 7.62 -18.95
N LEU A 257 16.96 8.47 -19.07
CA LEU A 257 15.56 8.07 -18.84
C LEU A 257 15.10 6.93 -19.77
N ARG A 258 15.67 6.83 -20.97
CA ARG A 258 15.35 5.74 -21.91
C ARG A 258 16.05 4.45 -21.50
N GLU A 259 17.30 4.52 -21.07
CA GLU A 259 18.06 3.39 -20.56
C GLU A 259 17.40 2.83 -19.30
N GLU A 260 17.10 3.70 -18.33
CA GLU A 260 16.41 3.34 -17.09
C GLU A 260 15.07 2.63 -17.37
N ARG A 261 14.25 3.19 -18.28
CA ARG A 261 13.01 2.52 -18.67
C ARG A 261 13.25 1.18 -19.35
N SER A 262 14.33 1.03 -20.11
CA SER A 262 14.65 -0.24 -20.77
C SER A 262 14.98 -1.32 -19.73
N LEU A 263 15.81 -0.98 -18.73
CA LEU A 263 16.08 -1.84 -17.58
C LEU A 263 14.79 -2.21 -16.83
N ARG A 264 13.95 -1.21 -16.51
CA ARG A 264 12.65 -1.43 -15.86
C ARG A 264 11.67 -2.27 -16.67
N LYS A 265 11.76 -2.22 -18.01
CA LYS A 265 10.95 -3.07 -18.88
C LYS A 265 11.40 -4.53 -18.83
N GLU A 266 12.69 -4.77 -18.68
CA GLU A 266 13.28 -6.11 -18.54
C GLU A 266 12.93 -6.72 -17.17
N SER A 267 13.02 -5.93 -16.09
CA SER A 267 12.59 -6.32 -14.73
C SER A 267 11.07 -6.33 -14.53
N LYS A 268 10.30 -5.75 -15.46
CA LYS A 268 8.85 -5.53 -15.39
C LYS A 268 8.39 -4.57 -14.28
N THR A 269 9.27 -3.69 -13.79
CA THR A 269 8.97 -2.62 -12.82
C THR A 269 8.78 -1.26 -13.52
N VAL A 270 7.93 -1.21 -14.56
CA VAL A 270 7.70 0.05 -15.29
C VAL A 270 6.71 0.95 -14.54
N TYR A 271 7.19 2.09 -14.03
CA TYR A 271 6.33 3.07 -13.37
C TYR A 271 5.52 3.87 -14.40
N HIS A 272 4.27 3.45 -14.60
CA HIS A 272 3.41 4.08 -15.58
C HIS A 272 2.90 5.45 -15.10
N HIS A 273 2.76 6.40 -16.04
CA HIS A 273 2.17 7.71 -15.73
C HIS A 273 0.77 7.65 -15.12
N SER A 274 -0.02 6.62 -15.41
CA SER A 274 -1.32 6.41 -14.76
C SER A 274 -1.17 6.07 -13.28
N THR A 275 -0.14 5.30 -12.92
CA THR A 275 0.22 5.00 -11.53
C THR A 275 0.72 6.26 -10.85
N ARG A 276 1.64 7.01 -11.49
CA ARG A 276 2.11 8.31 -10.97
C ARG A 276 0.98 9.31 -10.76
N ALA A 277 0.04 9.42 -11.69
CA ALA A 277 -1.12 10.30 -11.53
C ALA A 277 -2.03 9.86 -10.36
N PHE A 278 -2.16 8.56 -10.12
CA PHE A 278 -2.90 8.05 -8.97
C PHE A 278 -2.17 8.33 -7.66
N HIS A 279 -0.86 8.13 -7.59
CA HIS A 279 -0.05 8.47 -6.41
C HIS A 279 -0.10 9.97 -6.11
N VAL A 280 0.01 10.83 -7.13
CA VAL A 280 -0.16 12.28 -6.96
C VAL A 280 -1.55 12.63 -6.41
N ALA A 281 -2.61 11.98 -6.87
CA ALA A 281 -3.96 12.19 -6.33
C ALA A 281 -4.08 11.75 -4.86
N ILE A 282 -3.42 10.65 -4.47
CA ILE A 282 -3.31 10.24 -3.06
C ILE A 282 -2.61 11.34 -2.25
N VAL A 283 -1.47 11.86 -2.72
CA VAL A 283 -0.74 12.95 -2.05
C VAL A 283 -1.61 14.21 -1.92
N GLU A 284 -2.31 14.61 -2.99
CA GLU A 284 -3.24 15.74 -2.94
C GLU A 284 -4.30 15.55 -1.85
N ASN A 285 -4.97 14.39 -1.82
CA ASN A 285 -6.02 14.12 -0.85
C ASN A 285 -5.49 14.12 0.58
N LEU A 286 -4.40 13.37 0.82
CA LEU A 286 -3.75 13.31 2.13
C LEU A 286 -3.34 14.69 2.61
N TYR A 287 -2.65 15.45 1.77
CA TYR A 287 -2.20 16.79 2.11
C TYR A 287 -3.36 17.70 2.50
N ASN A 288 -4.45 17.71 1.73
CA ASN A 288 -5.63 18.52 2.05
C ASN A 288 -6.29 18.12 3.38
N SER A 289 -6.21 16.86 3.77
CA SER A 289 -6.77 16.36 5.02
C SER A 289 -5.92 16.66 6.24
N ILE A 290 -4.59 16.69 6.09
CA ILE A 290 -3.66 16.81 7.24
C ILE A 290 -3.04 18.20 7.41
N VAL A 291 -2.99 19.04 6.36
CA VAL A 291 -2.24 20.32 6.40
C VAL A 291 -2.68 21.23 7.54
N GLY A 292 -3.97 21.25 7.89
CA GLY A 292 -4.48 22.04 9.01
C GLY A 292 -3.89 21.63 10.36
N GLY A 293 -3.63 20.33 10.56
CA GLY A 293 -2.95 19.80 11.74
C GLY A 293 -1.44 20.02 11.69
N ALA A 294 -0.82 19.75 10.54
CA ALA A 294 0.64 19.89 10.36
C ALA A 294 1.11 21.35 10.53
N GLU A 295 0.38 22.33 9.99
CA GLU A 295 0.71 23.75 10.15
C GLU A 295 0.63 24.18 11.62
N LYS A 296 -0.33 23.64 12.37
CA LYS A 296 -0.47 23.88 13.80
C LYS A 296 0.68 23.26 14.61
N LEU A 297 1.02 21.99 14.33
CA LEU A 297 2.15 21.30 14.98
C LEU A 297 3.48 22.03 14.73
N ASN A 298 3.69 22.58 13.54
CA ASN A 298 4.88 23.38 13.27
C ASN A 298 4.90 24.70 14.06
N ALA A 299 3.76 25.40 14.13
CA ALA A 299 3.65 26.62 14.91
C ALA A 299 3.97 26.40 16.40
N GLU A 300 3.67 25.21 16.92
CA GLU A 300 3.90 24.83 18.32
C GLU A 300 5.34 24.36 18.59
N SER A 301 5.98 23.66 17.66
CA SER A 301 7.22 22.93 17.94
C SER A 301 8.51 23.74 17.76
N ASN A 302 8.65 24.52 16.68
CA ASN A 302 9.99 25.01 16.28
C ASN A 302 10.09 26.47 15.80
N ASN A 303 8.97 27.20 15.69
CA ASN A 303 8.94 28.58 15.18
C ASN A 303 9.67 28.75 13.82
N ARG A 304 9.76 27.68 13.02
CA ARG A 304 10.42 27.69 11.71
C ARG A 304 9.43 28.09 10.61
N PRO A 305 9.84 28.91 9.63
CA PRO A 305 9.05 29.19 8.45
C PRO A 305 8.67 27.89 7.73
N ILE A 306 7.41 27.76 7.31
CA ILE A 306 6.92 26.54 6.64
C ILE A 306 7.74 26.17 5.39
N ARG A 307 8.35 27.16 4.72
CA ARG A 307 9.21 27.00 3.53
C ARG A 307 10.54 26.30 3.80
N GLU A 308 10.89 26.12 5.07
CA GLU A 308 12.08 25.39 5.52
C GLU A 308 11.72 23.95 5.92
N LEU A 309 10.47 23.53 5.65
CA LEU A 309 9.99 22.20 5.99
C LEU A 309 9.44 21.51 4.75
N ILE A 310 9.50 20.18 4.78
CA ILE A 310 8.81 19.32 3.82
C ILE A 310 7.97 18.31 4.59
N LEU A 311 6.72 18.13 4.15
CA LEU A 311 5.84 17.11 4.70
C LEU A 311 6.14 15.79 4.01
N THR A 312 6.57 14.79 4.77
CA THR A 312 6.82 13.44 4.27
C THR A 312 5.62 12.55 4.58
N LEU A 313 5.14 11.81 3.58
CA LEU A 313 4.00 10.92 3.65
C LEU A 313 4.44 9.49 3.40
N ASP A 314 4.44 8.66 4.44
CA ASP A 314 4.62 7.22 4.28
C ASP A 314 3.31 6.61 3.75
N CYS A 315 3.31 6.30 2.45
CA CYS A 315 2.21 5.62 1.78
C CYS A 315 2.48 4.11 1.60
N MET A 316 3.55 3.58 2.21
CA MET A 316 3.87 2.14 2.25
C MET A 316 2.84 1.38 3.09
N SER A 317 2.32 2.02 4.14
CA SER A 317 1.28 1.49 5.00
C SER A 317 -0.06 2.20 4.79
N PRO A 318 -1.20 1.48 4.95
CA PRO A 318 -2.52 2.10 5.07
C PRO A 318 -2.63 3.00 6.30
N SER A 319 -1.88 2.75 7.39
CA SER A 319 -1.94 3.59 8.58
C SER A 319 -1.36 5.00 8.38
N GLN A 320 -0.72 5.26 7.24
CA GLN A 320 -0.25 6.56 6.76
C GLN A 320 0.40 7.41 7.85
N ARG A 321 1.69 7.18 8.04
CA ARG A 321 2.50 8.04 8.91
C ARG A 321 2.88 9.29 8.14
N CYS A 322 2.81 10.45 8.79
CA CYS A 322 3.33 11.69 8.24
C CYS A 322 4.20 12.40 9.26
N TRP A 323 5.26 13.05 8.80
CA TRP A 323 6.11 13.88 9.63
C TRP A 323 6.62 15.06 8.84
N LEU A 324 7.04 16.10 9.56
CA LEU A 324 7.71 17.25 8.99
C LEU A 324 9.21 17.05 9.13
N ALA A 325 9.93 17.10 8.02
CA ALA A 325 11.39 17.11 8.00
C ALA A 325 11.90 18.54 7.76
N ASP A 326 13.06 18.85 8.35
CA ASP A 326 13.82 20.04 7.99
C ASP A 326 14.29 19.90 6.54
N LEU A 327 14.09 20.95 5.75
CA LEU A 327 14.41 20.90 4.33
C LEU A 327 15.93 20.87 4.07
N ASP A 328 16.77 21.39 4.96
CA ASP A 328 18.24 21.26 4.84
C ASP A 328 18.67 19.81 5.11
N ASP A 329 18.13 19.18 6.16
CA ASP A 329 18.41 17.77 6.46
C ASP A 329 17.92 16.86 5.33
N TRP A 330 16.73 17.15 4.80
CA TRP A 330 16.15 16.46 3.65
C TRP A 330 17.03 16.59 2.40
N GLU A 331 17.54 17.80 2.11
CA GLU A 331 18.45 18.06 0.99
C GLU A 331 19.73 17.22 1.08
N VAL A 332 20.31 17.07 2.28
CA VAL A 332 21.53 16.29 2.50
C VAL A 332 21.30 14.81 2.18
N VAL A 333 20.19 14.24 2.62
CA VAL A 333 19.82 12.84 2.31
C VAL A 333 19.66 12.66 0.79
N HIS A 334 18.94 13.59 0.15
CA HIS A 334 18.61 13.49 -1.26
C HIS A 334 19.75 13.86 -2.20
N GLU A 335 20.74 14.63 -1.76
CA GLU A 335 21.92 14.96 -2.56
C GLU A 335 22.70 13.70 -2.96
N GLY A 336 22.82 12.72 -2.06
CA GLY A 336 23.45 11.44 -2.34
C GLY A 336 22.60 10.49 -3.17
N ALA A 337 21.29 10.43 -2.90
CA ALA A 337 20.38 9.46 -3.50
C ALA A 337 19.88 9.84 -4.90
N THR A 338 19.73 11.14 -5.21
CA THR A 338 19.12 11.58 -6.47
C THR A 338 20.04 11.33 -7.67
N PRO A 339 19.61 10.56 -8.69
CA PRO A 339 20.39 10.36 -9.92
C PRO A 339 20.73 11.69 -10.62
N ASP A 340 21.93 11.77 -11.19
CA ASP A 340 22.45 13.01 -11.80
C ASP A 340 21.53 13.60 -12.88
N TYR A 341 20.84 12.76 -13.66
CA TYR A 341 19.92 13.21 -14.71
C TYR A 341 18.60 13.76 -14.15
N LEU A 342 18.24 13.51 -12.88
CA LEU A 342 17.05 14.06 -12.23
C LEU A 342 17.34 15.32 -11.40
N ARG A 343 18.58 15.52 -10.95
CA ARG A 343 19.00 16.71 -10.19
C ARG A 343 18.58 18.04 -10.85
N PRO A 344 18.66 18.24 -12.17
CA PRO A 344 18.19 19.45 -12.83
C PRO A 344 16.68 19.71 -12.73
N ARG A 345 15.87 18.73 -12.30
CA ARG A 345 14.43 18.87 -12.08
C ARG A 345 14.11 19.13 -10.63
N LEU A 346 14.74 18.36 -9.75
CA LEU A 346 14.47 18.41 -8.32
C LEU A 346 14.97 19.72 -7.70
N TRP A 347 16.24 20.08 -7.90
CA TRP A 347 16.82 21.23 -7.21
C TRP A 347 16.24 22.59 -7.61
N PRO A 348 15.87 22.86 -8.87
CA PRO A 348 15.14 24.09 -9.17
C PRO A 348 13.77 24.17 -8.48
N LEU A 349 13.09 23.04 -8.29
CA LEU A 349 11.83 22.97 -7.55
C LEU A 349 12.05 23.35 -6.07
N ILE A 350 13.05 22.76 -5.43
CA ILE A 350 13.40 23.07 -4.03
C ILE A 350 13.82 24.54 -3.87
N ARG A 351 14.69 25.04 -4.76
CA ARG A 351 15.11 26.46 -4.74
C ARG A 351 13.95 27.43 -5.01
N SER A 352 13.03 27.07 -5.92
CA SER A 352 11.84 27.88 -6.19
C SER A 352 10.92 27.93 -4.97
N TYR A 353 10.84 26.84 -4.20
CA TYR A 353 10.09 26.80 -2.96
C TYR A 353 10.74 27.69 -1.88
N ARG A 354 12.06 27.59 -1.68
CA ARG A 354 12.82 28.41 -0.71
C ARG A 354 12.79 29.91 -1.02
N SER A 355 13.02 30.29 -2.28
CA SER A 355 13.17 31.69 -2.69
C SER A 355 11.87 32.52 -2.63
N GLY A 356 10.70 31.88 -2.54
CA GLY A 356 9.52 32.46 -1.91
C GLY A 356 8.95 33.75 -2.49
N GLY A 357 8.63 33.81 -3.79
CA GLY A 357 7.80 34.90 -4.33
C GLY A 357 6.31 34.81 -3.96
N GLU A 358 5.81 33.61 -3.64
CA GLU A 358 4.40 33.31 -3.34
C GLU A 358 4.29 32.32 -2.16
N THR A 359 4.80 32.68 -0.98
CA THR A 359 4.99 31.75 0.16
C THR A 359 3.70 31.09 0.68
N ASP A 360 2.56 31.72 0.48
CA ASP A 360 1.28 31.22 1.00
C ASP A 360 0.54 30.32 0.00
N THR A 361 1.04 30.22 -1.23
CA THR A 361 0.35 29.50 -2.30
C THR A 361 1.07 28.25 -2.76
N VAL A 362 2.30 27.96 -2.30
CA VAL A 362 3.05 26.76 -2.72
C VAL A 362 3.48 25.94 -1.51
N ARG A 363 3.43 24.60 -1.65
CA ARG A 363 3.90 23.62 -0.67
C ARG A 363 4.64 22.49 -1.37
N LEU A 364 5.56 21.87 -0.65
CA LEU A 364 6.21 20.63 -1.06
C LEU A 364 5.78 19.50 -0.14
N ALA A 365 5.54 18.34 -0.73
CA ALA A 365 5.34 17.10 -0.02
C ALA A 365 6.21 16.03 -0.67
N GLU A 366 6.78 15.18 0.15
CA GLU A 366 7.42 13.92 -0.24
C GLU A 366 6.46 12.79 0.07
N ALA A 367 6.45 11.74 -0.74
CA ALA A 367 5.60 10.59 -0.50
C ALA A 367 6.25 9.29 -0.97
N LEU A 368 6.31 8.32 -0.07
CA LEU A 368 6.95 7.02 -0.28
C LEU A 368 5.90 5.97 -0.63
N PHE A 369 6.04 5.31 -1.79
CA PHE A 369 5.07 4.32 -2.26
C PHE A 369 5.72 2.97 -2.55
N PRO A 370 5.01 1.86 -2.26
CA PRO A 370 5.58 0.53 -2.47
C PRO A 370 5.61 0.23 -3.96
N PHE A 371 6.76 -0.18 -4.49
CA PHE A 371 6.96 -0.40 -5.92
C PHE A 371 7.78 -1.65 -6.24
N GLY A 372 7.18 -2.81 -5.99
CA GLY A 372 7.91 -4.08 -6.08
C GLY A 372 8.90 -4.20 -4.92
N ASP A 373 10.15 -4.48 -5.25
CA ASP A 373 11.31 -4.52 -4.33
C ASP A 373 11.94 -3.13 -4.11
N GLU A 374 11.34 -2.09 -4.68
CA GLU A 374 11.79 -0.71 -4.58
C GLU A 374 10.71 0.14 -3.89
N VAL A 375 11.13 1.31 -3.45
CA VAL A 375 10.25 2.41 -3.05
C VAL A 375 10.25 3.45 -4.16
N VAL A 376 9.06 3.93 -4.53
CA VAL A 376 8.95 5.17 -5.31
C VAL A 376 8.88 6.31 -4.32
N ASP A 377 9.95 7.10 -4.24
CA ASP A 377 9.89 8.42 -3.63
C ASP A 377 9.35 9.42 -4.67
N LEU A 378 8.26 10.09 -4.29
CA LEU A 378 7.53 11.04 -5.10
C LEU A 378 7.47 12.41 -4.42
N VAL A 379 8.33 13.32 -4.87
CA VAL A 379 8.27 14.73 -4.50
C VAL A 379 7.20 15.44 -5.32
N VAL A 380 6.22 16.06 -4.65
CA VAL A 380 5.08 16.75 -5.24
C VAL A 380 5.09 18.22 -4.85
N MET A 381 5.01 19.09 -5.86
CA MET A 381 4.71 20.50 -5.64
C MET A 381 3.21 20.73 -5.69
N LEU A 382 2.68 21.26 -4.61
CA LEU A 382 1.29 21.61 -4.43
C LEU A 382 1.13 23.12 -4.52
N ARG A 383 0.02 23.57 -5.12
CA ARG A 383 -0.36 24.98 -5.17
C ARG A 383 -1.77 25.18 -4.62
N LYS A 384 -1.93 26.17 -3.76
CA LYS A 384 -3.23 26.57 -3.22
C LYS A 384 -4.07 27.18 -4.33
N LYS A 385 -5.28 26.67 -4.49
CA LYS A 385 -6.30 27.19 -5.39
C LYS A 385 -7.64 27.10 -4.69
N ASN A 386 -8.22 28.27 -4.41
CA ASN A 386 -9.33 28.40 -3.48
C ASN A 386 -8.90 27.86 -2.09
N GLU A 387 -9.69 26.96 -1.52
CA GLU A 387 -9.44 26.36 -0.21
C GLU A 387 -8.72 25.00 -0.28
N ARG A 388 -8.29 24.57 -1.47
CA ARG A 388 -7.64 23.28 -1.67
C ARG A 388 -6.24 23.44 -2.25
N TRP A 389 -5.39 22.46 -1.97
CA TRP A 389 -4.07 22.28 -2.55
C TRP A 389 -4.19 21.32 -3.75
N GLU A 390 -3.75 21.78 -4.93
CA GLU A 390 -3.69 20.98 -6.16
C GLU A 390 -2.22 20.73 -6.53
N ALA A 391 -1.87 19.51 -6.93
CA ALA A 391 -0.56 19.18 -7.44
C ALA A 391 -0.35 19.79 -8.82
N VAL A 392 0.76 20.51 -8.95
CA VAL A 392 1.11 21.24 -10.17
C VAL A 392 2.33 20.65 -10.87
N TYR A 393 3.15 19.90 -10.13
CA TYR A 393 4.37 19.25 -10.57
C TYR A 393 4.71 18.08 -9.66
N SER A 394 5.40 17.08 -10.18
CA SER A 394 6.03 16.05 -9.34
C SER A 394 7.32 15.56 -9.96
N VAL A 395 8.18 14.93 -9.16
CA VAL A 395 9.38 14.21 -9.59
C VAL A 395 9.34 12.87 -8.88
N ALA A 396 9.52 11.78 -9.64
CA ALA A 396 9.59 10.44 -9.07
C ALA A 396 11.04 9.96 -9.17
N GLN A 397 11.54 9.40 -8.08
CA GLN A 397 12.79 8.67 -7.99
C GLN A 397 12.51 7.27 -7.43
N TYR A 398 13.55 6.44 -7.41
CA TYR A 398 13.45 5.06 -6.97
C TYR A 398 14.59 4.75 -6.04
N GLU A 399 14.26 4.07 -4.96
CA GLU A 399 15.19 3.67 -3.92
C GLU A 399 15.05 2.17 -3.71
N ASP A 400 16.18 1.49 -3.53
CA ASP A 400 16.17 0.07 -3.20
C ASP A 400 15.61 -0.11 -1.77
N ASP A 401 14.66 -1.03 -1.57
CA ASP A 401 13.96 -1.28 -0.28
C ASP A 401 14.87 -1.98 0.76
N GLU A 402 16.20 -1.99 0.58
CA GLU A 402 17.16 -2.73 1.42
C GLU A 402 17.10 -2.28 2.89
N ASP A 403 16.76 -1.02 3.15
CA ASP A 403 16.65 -0.45 4.51
C ASP A 403 15.21 -0.44 5.07
N ALA A 404 14.17 -0.54 4.21
CA ALA A 404 12.79 -0.32 4.65
C ALA A 404 12.04 -1.61 5.05
N TYR A 405 12.59 -2.79 4.79
CA TYR A 405 11.96 -4.06 5.18
C TYR A 405 12.23 -4.50 6.64
N PHE A 406 13.16 -3.85 7.37
CA PHE A 406 13.62 -4.32 8.68
C PHE A 406 13.28 -3.43 9.88
N SER A 407 12.72 -2.23 9.71
CA SER A 407 12.31 -1.40 10.86
C SER A 407 10.88 -1.66 11.35
N ASP A 408 10.19 -2.61 10.73
CA ASP A 408 8.86 -3.08 11.11
C ASP A 408 8.95 -4.24 12.13
N GLU A 409 10.12 -4.48 12.73
CA GLU A 409 10.16 -5.01 14.08
C GLU A 409 9.34 -4.04 14.92
N ASP A 410 8.04 -4.34 15.02
CA ASP A 410 7.15 -3.85 16.04
C ASP A 410 7.98 -3.95 17.33
N THR A 411 8.55 -2.84 17.77
CA THR A 411 9.01 -2.66 19.15
C THR A 411 7.76 -2.60 20.04
N ASP A 412 6.92 -3.62 19.91
CA ASP A 412 6.05 -4.17 20.93
C ASP A 412 6.92 -4.86 22.02
N GLU A 413 8.23 -4.59 22.06
CA GLU A 413 8.99 -4.58 23.30
C GLU A 413 8.31 -3.60 24.26
N ASP A 414 7.56 -4.18 25.20
CA ASP A 414 7.38 -3.69 26.57
C ASP A 414 6.22 -2.74 26.89
N GLU A 415 4.99 -3.14 26.55
CA GLU A 415 3.83 -2.86 27.44
C GLU A 415 3.35 -4.12 28.23
N ASP A 416 4.04 -5.26 28.11
CA ASP A 416 3.87 -6.40 29.02
C ASP A 416 4.98 -6.40 30.11
N THR A 417 5.36 -5.23 30.67
CA THR A 417 5.86 -5.18 32.05
C THR A 417 4.68 -5.34 33.02
N ASP A 418 3.91 -6.42 32.86
CA ASP A 418 3.02 -6.87 33.91
C ASP A 418 3.89 -7.48 35.00
N GLU A 419 4.08 -6.67 36.03
CA GLU A 419 4.31 -7.04 37.41
C GLU A 419 3.91 -8.51 37.70
N TYR A 420 4.88 -9.42 37.59
CA TYR A 420 4.97 -10.49 38.58
C TYR A 420 5.37 -9.84 39.91
N SER A 421 4.44 -9.08 40.50
CA SER A 421 4.36 -8.90 41.94
C SER A 421 4.03 -10.28 42.50
N THR A 422 5.06 -11.10 42.70
CA THR A 422 4.99 -12.16 43.69
C THR A 422 4.72 -11.48 45.02
N ASP A 423 3.44 -11.44 45.39
CA ASP A 423 2.96 -11.28 46.74
C ASP A 423 3.57 -12.43 47.56
N GLU A 424 4.82 -12.23 48.01
CA GLU A 424 5.39 -13.03 49.09
C GLU A 424 4.56 -12.69 50.32
N GLY A 425 3.60 -13.58 50.60
CA GLY A 425 2.89 -13.61 51.86
C GLY A 425 3.89 -13.63 53.01
N ASP A 426 3.94 -12.51 53.74
CA ASP A 426 4.45 -12.51 55.10
C ASP A 426 3.32 -13.04 55.99
N ASP A 427 3.37 -14.35 56.20
CA ASP A 427 2.52 -15.08 57.12
C ASP A 427 2.57 -14.44 58.52
N GLY A 428 1.39 -14.19 59.06
CA GLY A 428 1.22 -13.70 60.41
C GLY A 428 1.78 -14.66 61.47
N ASP A 429 2.31 -14.07 62.54
CA ASP A 429 2.45 -14.73 63.83
C ASP A 429 1.52 -14.02 64.83
N ASP A 430 0.35 -14.64 65.03
CA ASP A 430 -0.62 -14.36 66.08
C ASP A 430 -0.07 -14.82 67.44
N GLY A 431 -0.13 -13.99 68.48
CA GLY A 431 0.42 -14.40 69.77
C GLY A 431 0.06 -13.61 71.03
N ALA A 432 -1.23 -13.63 71.37
CA ALA A 432 -1.79 -13.63 72.75
C ALA A 432 -1.89 -12.32 73.57
N ASP A 433 -3.17 -11.99 73.81
CA ASP A 433 -3.77 -11.49 75.06
C ASP A 433 -2.99 -11.84 76.34
N ASP A 434 -2.90 -10.85 77.25
CA ASP A 434 -3.51 -10.98 78.57
C ASP A 434 -3.57 -9.62 79.27
N THR A 435 -4.79 -9.25 79.68
CA THR A 435 -5.12 -8.16 80.61
C THR A 435 -4.94 -8.62 82.06
N ASP A 436 -4.18 -7.86 82.86
CA ASP A 436 -4.60 -7.30 84.17
C ASP A 436 -3.62 -6.22 84.67
#